data_AF-A0A951JID7-F1
#
_entry.id   AF-A0A951JID7-F1
#
_cell.length_a   1.000
_cell.length_b   1.000
_cell.length_c   1.000
_cell.angle_alpha   90.00
_cell.angle_beta   90.00
_cell.angle_gamma   90.00
#
_symmetry.space_group_name_H-M   'P 1'
#
loop_
_entity.id
_entity.type
_entity.pdbx_description
1 polymer ?
#
loop_
_entity_poly.entity_id
_entity_poly.type
_entity_poly.pdbx_seq_one_letter_code
_entity_poly.pdbx_strand_id
1 'polypeptide(L)'
;MRISRRDTAASPAVRAFVIGANRWEEADRWPLPGARERVYFPPSRGSAGGTGTAAGTGLLLGRRPKDSAADSYRYDPSDPVPTVGGANFHLFHSNLGPLDQREVEQRRDVLSYTTPPFDAGAVLAGPVSATLYVSSTARDADFTAKLVLVRPDGYARIVEDGIIRARYHDSLRRPELRARHHRARRHSARGGRGARLRLEVSSGNFPKYDRNPQTGENPATATVLAPATHTVHHGGAYPAALRVWLRKARR
;
A
#
# COMPACT_ATOMS: atom_id res chain seq x y z
N MET A 1 -5.36 -13.59 -55.74
CA MET A 1 -5.33 -12.57 -54.68
C MET A 1 -4.16 -12.89 -53.74
N ARG A 2 -3.01 -12.21 -53.90
CA ARG A 2 -1.82 -12.41 -53.04
C ARG A 2 -2.08 -11.77 -51.68
N ILE A 3 -2.19 -12.58 -50.63
CA ILE A 3 -2.19 -12.07 -49.26
C ILE A 3 -0.76 -11.60 -48.97
N SER A 4 -0.57 -10.28 -48.99
CA SER A 4 0.64 -9.63 -48.50
C SER A 4 0.87 -10.07 -47.06
N ARG A 5 1.98 -10.79 -46.81
CA ARG A 5 2.52 -10.95 -45.46
C ARG A 5 2.88 -9.56 -44.98
N ARG A 6 2.00 -8.92 -44.21
CA ARG A 6 2.39 -7.77 -43.40
C ARG A 6 3.53 -8.25 -42.52
N ASP A 7 4.67 -7.58 -42.64
CA ASP A 7 5.74 -7.60 -41.65
C ASP A 7 5.10 -7.46 -40.27
N THR A 8 5.03 -8.56 -39.52
CA THR A 8 4.72 -8.50 -38.10
C THR A 8 5.98 -7.97 -37.43
N ALA A 9 6.17 -6.65 -37.45
CA ALA A 9 7.12 -6.00 -36.57
C ALA A 9 6.90 -6.57 -35.16
N ALA A 10 7.94 -7.13 -34.55
CA ALA A 10 7.86 -7.78 -33.26
C ALA A 10 7.22 -6.82 -32.26
N SER A 11 5.99 -7.10 -31.84
CA SER A 11 5.28 -6.25 -30.89
C SER A 11 6.02 -6.27 -29.55
N PRO A 12 6.13 -5.14 -28.84
CA PRO A 12 6.83 -5.10 -27.57
C PRO A 12 6.14 -6.04 -26.56
N ALA A 13 6.92 -6.77 -25.76
CA ALA A 13 6.38 -7.70 -24.77
C ALA A 13 5.59 -6.99 -23.66
N VAL A 14 5.85 -5.70 -23.44
CA VAL A 14 5.18 -4.85 -22.46
C VAL A 14 4.83 -3.51 -23.08
N ARG A 15 3.57 -3.10 -22.89
CA ARG A 15 3.11 -1.73 -23.16
C ARG A 15 2.44 -1.21 -21.89
N ALA A 16 3.07 -0.25 -21.23
CA ALA A 16 2.66 0.26 -19.91
C ALA A 16 2.31 1.74 -19.99
N PHE A 17 1.17 2.12 -19.43
CA PHE A 17 0.79 3.53 -19.30
C PHE A 17 1.41 4.13 -18.03
N VAL A 18 2.29 5.11 -18.17
CA VAL A 18 2.97 5.75 -17.04
C VAL A 18 2.08 6.86 -16.48
N ILE A 19 1.33 6.53 -15.42
CA ILE A 19 0.40 7.43 -14.75
C ILE A 19 1.15 8.65 -14.21
N GLY A 20 0.63 9.85 -14.43
CA GLY A 20 1.28 11.12 -14.07
C GLY A 20 2.31 11.62 -15.10
N ALA A 21 2.86 10.75 -15.96
CA ALA A 21 3.54 11.18 -17.18
C ALA A 21 2.59 11.27 -18.38
N ASN A 22 1.39 10.69 -18.25
CA ASN A 22 0.32 10.68 -19.25
C ASN A 22 0.77 10.17 -20.63
N ARG A 23 1.59 9.10 -20.64
CA ARG A 23 2.14 8.51 -21.87
C ARG A 23 2.27 7.01 -21.77
N TRP A 24 2.18 6.35 -22.93
CA TRP A 24 2.54 4.95 -23.08
C TRP A 24 4.06 4.81 -23.18
N GLU A 25 4.59 3.76 -22.56
CA GLU A 25 5.96 3.32 -22.73
C GLU A 25 5.99 1.85 -23.10
N GLU A 26 6.85 1.51 -24.05
CA GLU A 26 7.04 0.15 -24.57
C GLU A 26 8.35 -0.42 -24.03
N ALA A 27 8.35 -1.72 -23.73
CA ALA A 27 9.51 -2.43 -23.23
C ALA A 27 9.47 -3.92 -23.63
N ASP A 28 10.63 -4.56 -23.59
CA ASP A 28 10.84 -5.98 -23.82
C ASP A 28 10.57 -6.84 -22.57
N ARG A 29 10.49 -6.23 -21.38
CA ARG A 29 10.26 -6.93 -20.11
C ARG A 29 9.59 -6.07 -19.04
N TRP A 30 9.11 -6.74 -17.99
CA TRP A 30 8.67 -6.15 -16.73
C TRP A 30 9.51 -6.70 -15.58
N PRO A 31 9.95 -5.89 -14.58
CA PRO A 31 9.80 -4.43 -14.40
C PRO A 31 10.37 -3.60 -15.56
N LEU A 32 9.95 -2.34 -15.74
CA LEU A 32 10.42 -1.53 -16.88
C LEU A 32 11.94 -1.34 -16.82
N PRO A 33 12.64 -1.26 -17.98
CA PRO A 33 14.07 -1.03 -18.02
C PRO A 33 14.53 0.16 -17.17
N GLY A 34 15.62 -0.05 -16.43
CA GLY A 34 16.19 0.93 -15.50
C GLY A 34 15.54 0.94 -14.12
N ALA A 35 14.41 0.27 -13.91
CA ALA A 35 13.85 0.08 -12.57
C ALA A 35 14.78 -0.78 -11.71
N ARG A 36 14.90 -0.41 -10.43
CA ARG A 36 15.66 -1.13 -9.41
C ARG A 36 14.80 -1.29 -8.17
N GLU A 37 14.87 -2.45 -7.53
CA GLU A 37 14.23 -2.64 -6.24
C GLU A 37 14.79 -1.65 -5.21
N ARG A 38 13.88 -1.03 -4.46
CA ARG A 38 14.15 -0.20 -3.30
C ARG A 38 13.30 -0.71 -2.15
N VAL A 39 13.93 -0.78 -0.98
CA VAL A 39 13.31 -1.26 0.24
C VAL A 39 13.33 -0.12 1.25
N TYR A 40 12.17 0.16 1.83
CA TYR A 40 12.00 1.18 2.84
C TYR A 40 11.43 0.55 4.12
N PHE A 41 11.92 0.99 5.27
CA PHE A 41 11.57 0.45 6.58
C PHE A 41 10.94 1.54 7.46
N PRO A 42 9.90 1.26 8.25
CA PRO A 42 9.45 2.16 9.32
C PRO A 42 10.59 2.49 10.28
N PRO A 43 10.56 3.65 10.98
CA PRO A 43 11.65 4.10 11.84
C PRO A 43 11.55 3.47 13.23
N SER A 44 12.67 3.34 13.97
CA SER A 44 12.63 2.87 15.37
C SER A 44 12.22 3.95 16.40
N ARG A 45 12.03 5.21 15.97
CA ARG A 45 11.63 6.35 16.81
C ARG A 45 10.69 7.27 16.05
N GLY A 46 9.72 7.86 16.77
CA GLY A 46 8.64 8.67 16.21
C GLY A 46 7.39 7.82 15.97
N SER A 47 6.24 8.27 16.47
CA SER A 47 4.95 7.58 16.30
C SER A 47 4.37 7.89 14.93
N ALA A 48 3.79 6.87 14.27
CA ALA A 48 3.01 7.03 13.05
C ALA A 48 1.51 7.31 13.29
N GLY A 49 1.11 7.49 14.56
CA GLY A 49 -0.28 7.69 14.98
C GLY A 49 -0.74 9.15 14.91
N GLY A 50 -1.91 9.37 14.31
CA GLY A 50 -2.47 10.70 14.06
C GLY A 50 -2.94 11.45 15.32
N THR A 51 -2.35 12.62 15.53
CA THR A 51 -3.10 13.81 15.97
C THR A 51 -2.62 15.00 15.15
N GLY A 52 -3.47 15.46 14.22
CA GLY A 52 -3.51 16.83 13.70
C GLY A 52 -2.20 17.43 13.16
N THR A 53 -2.24 17.80 11.88
CA THR A 53 -1.18 18.45 11.10
C THR A 53 -0.17 17.49 10.48
N ALA A 54 0.40 17.92 9.34
CA ALA A 54 1.37 17.23 8.50
C ALA A 54 2.72 16.89 9.19
N ALA A 55 2.73 16.69 10.52
CA ALA A 55 3.90 16.51 11.37
C ALA A 55 3.97 15.14 12.07
N GLY A 56 2.97 14.26 11.94
CA GLY A 56 2.92 12.94 12.60
C GLY A 56 3.21 11.72 11.71
N THR A 57 3.78 11.89 10.51
CA THR A 57 4.08 10.73 9.65
C THR A 57 5.42 10.12 10.01
N GLY A 58 5.44 8.84 10.38
CA GLY A 58 6.68 8.09 10.58
C GLY A 58 7.54 8.12 9.29
N LEU A 59 8.86 8.20 9.43
CA LEU A 59 9.75 8.26 8.27
C LEU A 59 10.07 6.86 7.73
N LEU A 60 9.81 6.62 6.45
CA LEU A 60 10.29 5.43 5.75
C LEU A 60 11.77 5.58 5.40
N LEU A 61 12.62 4.77 6.01
CA LEU A 61 14.08 4.81 5.90
C LEU A 61 14.60 3.81 4.86
N GLY A 62 15.62 4.19 4.10
CA GLY A 62 16.31 3.28 3.17
C GLY A 62 17.25 2.26 3.86
N ARG A 63 17.38 2.34 5.19
CA ARG A 63 18.17 1.41 6.01
C ARG A 63 17.29 0.86 7.12
N ARG A 64 17.40 -0.43 7.39
CA ARG A 64 16.66 -1.11 8.47
C ARG A 64 17.13 -0.58 9.83
N PRO A 65 16.22 -0.14 10.72
CA PRO A 65 16.57 0.19 12.09
C PRO A 65 17.06 -1.03 12.87
N LYS A 66 18.06 -0.84 13.74
CA LYS A 66 18.60 -1.90 14.61
C LYS A 66 17.73 -2.16 15.84
N ASP A 67 17.09 -1.12 16.36
CA ASP A 67 16.24 -1.24 17.54
C ASP A 67 14.82 -1.63 17.12
N SER A 68 14.17 -2.48 17.92
CA SER A 68 12.76 -2.81 17.74
C SER A 68 11.88 -1.65 18.21
N ALA A 69 10.80 -1.40 17.49
CA ALA A 69 9.75 -0.43 17.83
C ALA A 69 8.40 -0.96 17.36
N ALA A 70 7.32 -0.29 17.79
CA ALA A 70 5.97 -0.64 17.39
C ALA A 70 5.04 0.57 17.45
N ASP A 71 4.04 0.59 16.57
CA ASP A 71 2.95 1.56 16.56
C ASP A 71 1.62 0.82 16.78
N SER A 72 0.77 1.35 17.65
CA SER A 72 -0.53 0.72 17.96
C SER A 72 -1.69 1.65 17.66
N TYR A 73 -2.82 1.08 17.26
CA TYR A 73 -4.07 1.78 17.02
C TYR A 73 -5.27 0.92 17.43
N ARG A 74 -6.37 1.58 17.81
CA ARG A 74 -7.66 0.91 18.07
C ARG A 74 -8.49 0.92 16.80
N TYR A 75 -8.92 -0.25 16.34
CA TYR A 75 -9.84 -0.37 15.21
C TYR A 75 -11.22 -0.79 15.70
N ASP A 76 -12.25 -0.08 15.25
CA ASP A 76 -13.65 -0.33 15.59
C ASP A 76 -14.42 -0.77 14.33
N PRO A 77 -14.93 -2.02 14.23
CA PRO A 77 -15.64 -2.44 13.04
C PRO A 77 -16.94 -1.66 12.81
N SER A 78 -17.47 -0.96 13.83
CA SER A 78 -18.65 -0.10 13.71
C SER A 78 -18.35 1.23 13.02
N ASP A 79 -17.09 1.63 12.96
CA ASP A 79 -16.56 2.79 12.25
C ASP A 79 -15.36 2.35 11.39
N PRO A 80 -15.58 1.60 10.29
CA PRO A 80 -14.48 1.08 9.50
C PRO A 80 -13.84 2.20 8.67
N VAL A 81 -12.51 2.12 8.47
CA VAL A 81 -11.82 3.00 7.51
C VAL A 81 -12.49 2.92 6.14
N PRO A 82 -12.94 4.06 5.58
CA PRO A 82 -13.67 4.06 4.33
C PRO A 82 -12.74 3.78 3.15
N THR A 83 -13.28 3.10 2.15
CA THR A 83 -12.67 2.96 0.84
C THR A 83 -12.70 4.31 0.13
N VAL A 84 -11.53 4.79 -0.30
CA VAL A 84 -11.40 5.99 -1.13
C VAL A 84 -10.48 5.66 -2.31
N GLY A 85 -11.08 5.44 -3.48
CA GLY A 85 -10.37 5.10 -4.71
C GLY A 85 -9.74 3.70 -4.70
N GLY A 86 -8.77 3.48 -5.58
CA GLY A 86 -8.17 2.18 -5.83
C GLY A 86 -9.01 1.30 -6.77
N ALA A 87 -8.68 0.01 -6.83
CA ALA A 87 -9.35 -0.97 -7.68
C ALA A 87 -10.65 -1.48 -7.03
N ASN A 88 -11.68 -0.64 -6.97
CA ASN A 88 -12.99 -1.00 -6.39
C ASN A 88 -13.91 -1.67 -7.43
N PHE A 89 -14.99 -2.25 -6.91
CA PHE A 89 -16.04 -2.81 -7.75
C PHE A 89 -16.72 -1.71 -8.58
N HIS A 90 -16.97 -2.00 -9.85
CA HIS A 90 -17.42 -1.00 -10.83
C HIS A 90 -18.73 -0.30 -10.42
N LEU A 91 -19.62 -0.95 -9.67
CA LEU A 91 -20.84 -0.31 -9.16
C LEU A 91 -20.60 0.92 -8.28
N PHE A 92 -19.39 1.09 -7.73
CA PHE A 92 -18.97 2.27 -6.98
C PHE A 92 -18.35 3.34 -7.89
N HIS A 93 -18.98 3.68 -9.01
CA HIS A 93 -18.39 4.47 -10.11
C HIS A 93 -17.69 5.78 -9.68
N SER A 94 -18.24 6.51 -8.69
CA SER A 94 -17.66 7.76 -8.17
C SER A 94 -16.48 7.55 -7.21
N ASN A 95 -16.25 6.31 -6.77
CA ASN A 95 -15.23 5.92 -5.82
C ASN A 95 -14.23 4.93 -6.45
N LEU A 96 -13.63 5.30 -7.58
CA LEU A 96 -12.69 4.46 -8.33
C LEU A 96 -11.40 5.21 -8.68
N GLY A 97 -10.30 4.48 -8.73
CA GLY A 97 -9.05 4.99 -9.29
C GLY A 97 -8.32 5.98 -8.37
N PRO A 98 -7.60 6.97 -8.92
CA PRO A 98 -6.63 7.77 -8.18
C PRO A 98 -7.27 8.88 -7.34
N LEU A 99 -7.91 8.53 -6.24
CA LEU A 99 -8.50 9.50 -5.31
C LEU A 99 -7.52 9.95 -4.22
N ASP A 100 -7.82 11.11 -3.64
CA ASP A 100 -7.04 11.75 -2.59
C ASP A 100 -7.28 11.07 -1.24
N GLN A 101 -6.21 10.68 -0.54
CA GLN A 101 -6.27 9.97 0.75
C GLN A 101 -6.26 10.90 1.96
N ARG A 102 -6.03 12.21 1.80
CA ARG A 102 -5.85 13.14 2.94
C ARG A 102 -6.96 13.11 4.00
N GLU A 103 -8.20 12.86 3.62
CA GLU A 103 -9.31 12.70 4.59
C GLU A 103 -9.19 11.40 5.39
N VAL A 104 -8.79 10.31 4.75
CA VAL A 104 -8.58 9.01 5.40
C VAL A 104 -7.39 9.06 6.36
N GLU A 105 -6.33 9.76 5.96
CA GLU A 105 -5.08 9.91 6.73
C GLU A 105 -5.27 10.64 8.08
N GLN A 106 -6.38 11.36 8.27
CA GLN A 106 -6.69 12.03 9.54
C GLN A 106 -7.17 11.07 10.63
N ARG A 107 -7.56 9.85 10.26
CA ARG A 107 -8.08 8.87 11.21
C ARG A 107 -6.97 8.31 12.11
N ARG A 108 -7.31 8.08 13.38
CA ARG A 108 -6.38 7.55 14.39
C ARG A 108 -6.05 6.07 14.19
N ASP A 109 -6.87 5.36 13.42
CA ASP A 109 -6.69 3.96 13.05
C ASP A 109 -6.02 3.79 11.68
N VAL A 110 -5.38 4.85 11.14
CA VAL A 110 -4.57 4.82 9.92
C VAL A 110 -3.16 5.28 10.25
N LEU A 111 -2.22 4.35 10.28
CA LEU A 111 -0.79 4.64 10.46
C LEU A 111 -0.19 5.07 9.12
N SER A 112 0.57 6.16 9.10
CA SER A 112 1.18 6.69 7.88
C SER A 112 2.71 6.78 7.97
N TYR A 113 3.40 6.03 7.11
CA TYR A 113 4.86 6.05 6.98
C TYR A 113 5.29 6.64 5.64
N THR A 114 6.07 7.71 5.61
CA THR A 114 6.38 8.46 4.39
C THR A 114 7.88 8.54 4.13
N THR A 115 8.33 8.39 2.88
CA THR A 115 9.75 8.55 2.53
C THR A 115 10.20 10.01 2.62
N PRO A 116 11.53 10.27 2.68
CA PRO A 116 12.07 11.55 2.24
C PRO A 116 11.60 11.90 0.81
N PRO A 117 11.59 13.19 0.45
CA PRO A 117 11.24 13.61 -0.90
C PRO A 117 12.28 13.12 -1.91
N PHE A 118 11.85 12.80 -3.13
CA PHE A 118 12.76 12.42 -4.21
C PHE A 118 13.40 13.64 -4.88
N ASP A 119 14.74 13.74 -4.82
CA ASP A 119 15.49 14.90 -5.35
C ASP A 119 15.27 15.17 -6.84
N ALA A 120 15.17 14.12 -7.65
CA ALA A 120 14.98 14.20 -9.10
C ALA A 120 13.60 13.68 -9.57
N GLY A 121 12.71 13.37 -8.62
CA GLY A 121 11.50 12.58 -8.88
C GLY A 121 11.81 11.10 -9.17
N ALA A 122 10.76 10.29 -9.22
CA ALA A 122 10.87 8.85 -9.42
C ALA A 122 9.70 8.32 -10.24
N VAL A 123 9.93 7.23 -10.96
CA VAL A 123 8.89 6.46 -11.61
C VAL A 123 8.84 5.09 -10.95
N LEU A 124 7.73 4.80 -10.26
CA LEU A 124 7.35 3.45 -9.90
C LEU A 124 7.11 2.68 -11.20
N ALA A 125 7.77 1.54 -11.37
CA ALA A 125 7.85 0.86 -12.65
C ALA A 125 8.10 -0.66 -12.48
N GLY A 126 7.37 -1.28 -11.56
CA GLY A 126 7.54 -2.69 -11.22
C GLY A 126 6.53 -3.15 -10.17
N PRO A 127 6.74 -4.33 -9.57
CA PRO A 127 5.90 -4.83 -8.49
C PRO A 127 6.05 -3.97 -7.23
N VAL A 128 5.01 -4.00 -6.40
CA VAL A 128 4.95 -3.39 -5.08
C VAL A 128 4.61 -4.47 -4.07
N SER A 129 5.18 -4.41 -2.86
CA SER A 129 4.74 -5.28 -1.76
C SER A 129 5.02 -4.63 -0.41
N ALA A 130 4.21 -4.97 0.59
CA ALA A 130 4.44 -4.57 1.98
C ALA A 130 4.55 -5.81 2.87
N THR A 131 5.59 -5.87 3.70
CA THR A 131 5.72 -6.87 4.75
C THR A 131 5.37 -6.21 6.07
N LEU A 132 4.39 -6.75 6.78
CA LEU A 132 3.99 -6.28 8.10
C LEU A 132 4.24 -7.38 9.14
N TYR A 133 4.62 -6.96 10.33
CA TYR A 133 4.68 -7.80 11.53
C TYR A 133 3.65 -7.24 12.49
N VAL A 134 2.67 -8.04 12.87
CA VAL A 134 1.48 -7.52 13.54
C VAL A 134 1.06 -8.39 14.71
N SER A 135 0.46 -7.77 15.71
CA SER A 135 -0.26 -8.43 16.79
C SER A 135 -1.59 -7.74 17.03
N SER A 136 -2.53 -8.45 17.65
CA SER A 136 -3.86 -7.95 17.95
C SER A 136 -4.35 -8.45 19.31
N THR A 137 -5.17 -7.66 19.99
CA THR A 137 -5.95 -8.13 21.14
C THR A 137 -7.23 -8.86 20.72
N ALA A 138 -7.57 -8.88 19.44
CA ALA A 138 -8.71 -9.59 18.88
C ALA A 138 -8.44 -11.10 18.70
N ARG A 139 -9.51 -11.87 18.51
CA ARG A 139 -9.40 -13.30 18.12
C ARG A 139 -9.05 -13.50 16.65
N ASP A 140 -9.43 -12.54 15.81
CA ASP A 140 -9.05 -12.45 14.39
C ASP A 140 -9.05 -10.98 13.98
N ALA A 141 -8.32 -10.60 12.94
CA ALA A 141 -8.26 -9.23 12.48
C ALA A 141 -7.89 -9.15 10.99
N ASP A 142 -8.23 -8.03 10.37
CA ASP A 142 -7.70 -7.70 9.05
C ASP A 142 -6.58 -6.66 9.17
N PHE A 143 -5.64 -6.70 8.23
CA PHE A 143 -4.57 -5.72 8.10
C PHE A 143 -4.48 -5.26 6.65
N THR A 144 -4.62 -3.96 6.44
CA THR A 144 -4.53 -3.31 5.14
C THR A 144 -3.20 -2.62 4.97
N ALA A 145 -2.73 -2.57 3.74
CA ALA A 145 -1.57 -1.76 3.33
C ALA A 145 -1.95 -1.01 2.06
N LYS A 146 -1.74 0.32 2.04
CA LYS A 146 -1.88 1.14 0.83
C LYS A 146 -0.58 1.83 0.47
N LEU A 147 -0.24 1.82 -0.81
CA LEU A 147 0.80 2.67 -1.37
C LEU A 147 0.17 3.95 -1.91
N VAL A 148 0.69 5.08 -1.45
CA VAL A 148 0.23 6.42 -1.81
C VAL A 148 1.41 7.22 -2.35
N LEU A 149 1.17 7.96 -3.44
CA LEU A 149 2.13 8.91 -4.00
C LEU A 149 1.74 10.31 -3.53
N VAL A 150 2.58 10.91 -2.68
CA VAL A 150 2.35 12.25 -2.12
C VAL A 150 3.11 13.27 -2.96
N ARG A 151 2.40 14.27 -3.48
CA ARG A 151 2.98 15.39 -4.22
C ARG A 151 3.53 16.48 -3.28
N PRO A 152 4.43 17.35 -3.76
CA PRO A 152 4.94 18.48 -2.97
C PRO A 152 3.86 19.43 -2.43
N ASP A 153 2.73 19.55 -3.13
CA ASP A 153 1.56 20.34 -2.72
C ASP A 153 0.65 19.65 -1.69
N GLY A 154 1.03 18.44 -1.25
CA GLY A 154 0.32 17.66 -0.26
C GLY A 154 -0.74 16.71 -0.83
N TYR A 155 -1.08 16.76 -2.12
CA TYR A 155 -2.05 15.83 -2.71
C TYR A 155 -1.56 14.38 -2.57
N ALA A 156 -2.37 13.52 -1.97
CA ALA A 156 -2.01 12.16 -1.58
C ALA A 156 -2.78 11.14 -2.44
N ARG A 157 -2.17 10.73 -3.56
CA ARG A 157 -2.85 9.86 -4.54
C ARG A 157 -2.66 8.39 -4.22
N ILE A 158 -3.76 7.65 -4.03
CA ILE A 158 -3.68 6.18 -3.96
C ILE A 158 -3.09 5.58 -5.24
N VAL A 159 -2.17 4.62 -5.08
CA VAL A 159 -1.52 3.88 -6.18
C VAL A 159 -1.95 2.42 -6.20
N GLU A 160 -1.94 1.78 -5.04
CA GLU A 160 -2.32 0.38 -4.85
C GLU A 160 -2.73 0.18 -3.40
N ASP A 161 -3.61 -0.80 -3.16
CA ASP A 161 -3.97 -1.24 -1.83
C ASP A 161 -4.23 -2.74 -1.80
N GLY A 162 -4.11 -3.32 -0.61
CA GLY A 162 -4.71 -4.61 -0.35
C GLY A 162 -4.86 -4.91 1.13
N ILE A 163 -5.41 -6.10 1.38
CA ILE A 163 -5.76 -6.59 2.71
C ILE A 163 -5.27 -8.03 2.90
N ILE A 164 -4.97 -8.39 4.14
CA ILE A 164 -4.86 -9.77 4.61
C ILE A 164 -5.76 -9.92 5.84
N ARG A 165 -6.54 -11.00 5.86
CA ARG A 165 -7.26 -11.46 7.05
C ARG A 165 -6.40 -12.47 7.79
N ALA A 166 -6.11 -12.22 9.06
CA ALA A 166 -5.08 -12.91 9.83
C ALA A 166 -5.29 -14.43 9.91
N ARG A 167 -6.54 -14.90 10.07
CA ARG A 167 -6.84 -16.35 10.05
C ARG A 167 -6.42 -17.09 8.76
N TYR A 168 -6.11 -16.37 7.68
CA TYR A 168 -5.67 -16.93 6.39
C TYR A 168 -4.18 -16.70 6.10
N HIS A 169 -3.38 -16.28 7.08
CA HIS A 169 -2.01 -15.84 6.85
C HIS A 169 -1.06 -16.94 6.33
N ASP A 170 -0.97 -18.11 6.97
CA ASP A 170 -0.02 -19.18 6.56
C ASP A 170 -0.64 -20.18 5.58
N SER A 171 -1.95 -20.25 5.55
CA SER A 171 -2.76 -21.07 4.66
C SER A 171 -4.22 -20.65 4.82
N LEU A 172 -5.06 -20.84 3.80
CA LEU A 172 -6.53 -20.80 3.97
C LEU A 172 -7.04 -21.84 5.00
N ARG A 173 -6.15 -22.65 5.61
CA ARG A 173 -6.45 -23.76 6.53
C ARG A 173 -5.74 -23.73 7.89
N ARG A 174 -4.71 -22.89 8.16
CA ARG A 174 -3.97 -22.89 9.46
C ARG A 174 -3.39 -21.50 9.81
N PRO A 175 -3.60 -20.96 11.03
CA PRO A 175 -3.14 -19.62 11.41
C PRO A 175 -1.84 -19.59 12.24
N GLU A 176 -0.81 -18.86 11.80
CA GLU A 176 0.23 -18.21 12.62
C GLU A 176 0.23 -16.69 12.33
N LEU A 177 0.54 -15.86 13.33
CA LEU A 177 0.50 -14.39 13.20
C LEU A 177 1.79 -13.84 12.61
N ARG A 178 1.92 -13.89 11.29
CA ARG A 178 2.68 -12.91 10.50
C ARG A 178 1.69 -12.28 9.50
N ALA A 179 2.04 -11.24 8.76
CA ALA A 179 1.19 -10.72 7.68
C ALA A 179 2.06 -10.28 6.50
N ARG A 180 2.35 -11.21 5.59
CA ARG A 180 3.06 -10.88 4.35
C ARG A 180 2.08 -10.43 3.28
N HIS A 181 1.91 -9.11 3.09
CA HIS A 181 1.15 -8.60 1.95
C HIS A 181 1.96 -8.73 0.66
N HIS A 182 1.68 -9.78 -0.10
CA HIS A 182 2.25 -9.99 -1.43
C HIS A 182 1.17 -9.79 -2.50
N ARG A 183 0.94 -8.53 -2.91
CA ARG A 183 0.31 -8.24 -4.19
C ARG A 183 1.35 -7.62 -5.12
N ALA A 184 2.07 -8.47 -5.83
CA ALA A 184 2.93 -8.06 -6.95
C ALA A 184 2.08 -7.61 -8.15
N ARG A 185 1.28 -6.56 -7.98
CA ARG A 185 0.60 -5.89 -9.11
C ARG A 185 1.60 -5.02 -9.86
N ARG A 186 1.40 -4.90 -11.16
CA ARG A 186 2.28 -4.16 -12.06
C ARG A 186 1.87 -2.69 -12.06
N HIS A 187 2.65 -1.81 -11.43
CA HIS A 187 2.36 -0.38 -11.38
C HIS A 187 3.40 0.47 -12.13
N SER A 188 2.90 1.44 -12.89
CA SER A 188 3.69 2.48 -13.53
C SER A 188 3.16 3.87 -13.15
N ALA A 189 3.84 4.58 -12.25
CA ALA A 189 3.43 5.90 -11.77
C ALA A 189 4.62 6.85 -11.57
N ARG A 190 4.56 8.05 -12.16
CA ARG A 190 5.55 9.11 -12.01
C ARG A 190 5.19 10.03 -10.85
N GLY A 191 6.14 10.24 -9.95
CA GLY A 191 6.20 11.36 -9.03
C GLY A 191 7.27 12.35 -9.49
N GLY A 192 6.91 13.64 -9.53
CA GLY A 192 7.86 14.71 -9.83
C GLY A 192 8.91 14.89 -8.73
N ARG A 193 9.82 15.85 -8.94
CA ARG A 193 10.76 16.30 -7.89
C ARG A 193 9.98 16.68 -6.63
N GLY A 194 10.49 16.27 -5.48
CA GLY A 194 9.85 16.52 -4.19
C GLY A 194 8.73 15.56 -3.82
N ALA A 195 8.27 14.70 -4.75
CA ALA A 195 7.26 13.69 -4.44
C ALA A 195 7.81 12.65 -3.43
N ARG A 196 6.90 12.00 -2.72
CA ARG A 196 7.19 10.99 -1.69
C ARG A 196 6.34 9.76 -1.92
N LEU A 197 6.79 8.61 -1.40
CA LEU A 197 5.92 7.45 -1.23
C LEU A 197 5.47 7.38 0.22
N ARG A 198 4.20 7.02 0.42
CA ARG A 198 3.60 6.78 1.72
C ARG A 198 3.02 5.37 1.77
N LEU A 199 3.32 4.66 2.84
CA LEU A 199 2.67 3.42 3.22
C LEU A 199 1.64 3.75 4.30
N GLU A 200 0.37 3.51 4.00
CA GLU A 200 -0.70 3.55 4.98
C GLU A 200 -0.98 2.12 5.48
N VAL A 201 -1.15 1.96 6.80
CA VAL A 201 -1.51 0.68 7.42
C VAL A 201 -2.72 0.87 8.32
N SER A 202 -3.70 -0.02 8.21
CA SER A 202 -4.91 -0.03 9.04
C SER A 202 -5.48 -1.45 9.15
N SER A 203 -6.69 -1.57 9.68
CA SER A 203 -7.48 -2.80 9.77
C SER A 203 -8.83 -2.71 9.06
N GLY A 204 -9.05 -1.66 8.26
CA GLY A 204 -10.25 -1.48 7.45
C GLY A 204 -9.97 -0.91 6.06
N ASN A 205 -10.86 -1.22 5.12
CA ASN A 205 -11.00 -0.58 3.81
C ASN A 205 -12.39 -0.96 3.25
N PHE A 206 -13.43 -0.39 3.86
CA PHE A 206 -14.84 -0.73 3.62
C PHE A 206 -15.52 0.32 2.72
N PRO A 207 -16.34 -0.05 1.71
CA PRO A 207 -16.88 -1.38 1.47
C PRO A 207 -16.10 -2.22 0.45
N LYS A 208 -14.89 -1.83 0.05
CA LYS A 208 -14.08 -2.65 -0.87
C LYS A 208 -13.90 -4.08 -0.36
N TYR A 209 -13.61 -4.21 0.92
CA TYR A 209 -13.59 -5.47 1.65
C TYR A 209 -14.65 -5.43 2.76
N ASP A 210 -15.22 -6.59 3.08
CA ASP A 210 -16.05 -6.76 4.27
C ASP A 210 -15.22 -6.47 5.53
N ARG A 211 -15.83 -5.80 6.50
CA ARG A 211 -15.20 -5.52 7.80
C ARG A 211 -15.07 -6.81 8.62
N ASN A 212 -13.91 -7.02 9.25
CA ASN A 212 -13.73 -8.12 10.19
C ASN A 212 -14.45 -7.81 11.52
N PRO A 213 -15.32 -8.70 12.04
CA PRO A 213 -15.97 -8.53 13.34
C PRO A 213 -15.02 -8.52 14.54
N GLN A 214 -13.80 -9.03 14.35
CA GLN A 214 -12.75 -9.22 15.35
C GLN A 214 -13.05 -10.27 16.44
N THR A 215 -14.20 -10.95 16.35
CA THR A 215 -14.63 -12.01 17.27
C THR A 215 -14.14 -13.41 16.87
N GLY A 216 -13.63 -13.57 15.64
CA GLY A 216 -13.32 -14.88 15.03
C GLY A 216 -14.52 -15.51 14.31
N GLU A 217 -15.71 -14.93 14.43
CA GLU A 217 -16.91 -15.39 13.72
C GLU A 217 -16.83 -15.14 12.21
N ASN A 218 -17.78 -15.68 11.45
CA ASN A 218 -17.92 -15.43 10.03
C ASN A 218 -18.42 -13.99 9.80
N PRO A 219 -17.68 -13.13 9.09
CA PRO A 219 -18.08 -11.74 8.86
C PRO A 219 -19.42 -11.56 8.14
N ALA A 220 -19.86 -12.55 7.37
CA ALA A 220 -21.14 -12.49 6.65
C ALA A 220 -22.36 -12.69 7.57
N THR A 221 -22.18 -13.33 8.73
CA THR A 221 -23.29 -13.70 9.63
C THR A 221 -23.12 -13.19 11.07
N ALA A 222 -21.94 -12.66 11.42
CA ALA A 222 -21.67 -12.14 12.74
C ALA A 222 -22.59 -10.96 13.06
N THR A 223 -23.17 -10.97 14.25
CA THR A 223 -24.03 -9.88 14.77
C THR A 223 -23.32 -9.04 15.82
N VAL A 224 -22.18 -9.51 16.32
CA VAL A 224 -21.37 -8.83 17.33
C VAL A 224 -20.10 -8.30 16.68
N LEU A 225 -19.80 -7.02 16.95
CA LEU A 225 -18.58 -6.36 16.51
C LEU A 225 -17.77 -5.99 17.76
N ALA A 226 -16.50 -6.39 17.79
CA ALA A 226 -15.61 -6.13 18.92
C ALA A 226 -14.49 -5.18 18.48
N PRO A 227 -14.39 -3.97 19.03
CA PRO A 227 -13.21 -3.15 18.82
C PRO A 227 -11.99 -3.79 19.47
N ALA A 228 -10.81 -3.67 18.84
CA ALA A 228 -9.58 -4.19 19.41
C ALA A 228 -8.39 -3.29 19.09
N THR A 229 -7.30 -3.50 19.83
CA THR A 229 -6.03 -2.80 19.62
C THR A 229 -5.14 -3.68 18.75
N HIS A 230 -4.63 -3.07 17.69
CA HIS A 230 -3.71 -3.68 16.74
C HIS A 230 -2.36 -2.98 16.82
N THR A 231 -1.29 -3.74 16.65
CA THR A 231 0.07 -3.24 16.77
C THR A 231 0.89 -3.69 15.56
N VAL A 232 1.60 -2.74 14.93
CA VAL A 232 2.57 -2.99 13.86
C VAL A 232 3.97 -2.92 14.46
N HIS A 233 4.69 -4.04 14.44
CA HIS A 233 6.07 -4.18 14.91
C HIS A 233 7.04 -3.92 13.77
N HIS A 234 8.14 -3.23 14.06
CA HIS A 234 9.17 -2.90 13.09
C HIS A 234 10.54 -2.66 13.74
N GLY A 235 11.60 -2.58 12.92
CA GLY A 235 12.97 -2.51 13.41
C GLY A 235 13.42 -3.80 14.13
N GLY A 236 14.67 -3.85 14.58
CA GLY A 236 15.20 -4.98 15.34
C GLY A 236 14.89 -6.34 14.71
N ALA A 237 14.17 -7.21 15.41
CA ALA A 237 13.79 -8.55 14.93
C ALA A 237 12.69 -8.55 13.84
N TYR A 238 12.01 -7.42 13.62
CA TYR A 238 10.83 -7.28 12.76
C TYR A 238 11.15 -6.44 11.49
N PRO A 239 11.60 -7.06 10.39
CA PRO A 239 11.90 -6.35 9.13
C PRO A 239 10.64 -5.96 8.35
N ALA A 240 9.70 -5.24 8.99
CA ALA A 240 8.58 -4.64 8.27
C ALA A 240 9.12 -3.69 7.19
N ALA A 241 8.58 -3.79 5.97
CA ALA A 241 9.18 -3.09 4.83
C ALA A 241 8.20 -2.85 3.69
N LEU A 242 8.32 -1.69 3.04
CA LEU A 242 7.78 -1.40 1.72
C LEU A 242 8.83 -1.71 0.65
N ARG A 243 8.51 -2.58 -0.30
CA ARG A 243 9.36 -2.86 -1.48
C ARG A 243 8.70 -2.31 -2.73
N VAL A 244 9.47 -1.54 -3.49
CA VAL A 244 9.02 -0.88 -4.72
C VAL A 244 10.12 -0.92 -5.77
N TRP A 245 9.75 -0.85 -7.05
CA TRP A 245 10.70 -0.77 -8.14
C TRP A 245 10.72 0.64 -8.73
N LEU A 246 11.82 1.35 -8.53
CA LEU A 246 11.96 2.76 -8.90
C LEU A 246 13.03 2.93 -9.98
N ARG A 247 12.76 3.81 -10.94
CA ARG A 247 13.76 4.42 -11.82
C ARG A 247 13.68 5.93 -11.74
N LYS A 248 14.77 6.62 -12.11
CA LYS A 248 14.76 8.09 -12.19
C LYS A 248 13.72 8.55 -13.21
N ALA A 249 13.00 9.63 -12.90
CA ALA A 249 12.18 10.29 -13.91
C ALA A 249 13.12 10.84 -14.99
N ARG A 250 12.88 10.48 -16.27
CA ARG A 250 13.52 11.17 -17.39
C ARG A 250 13.04 12.62 -17.37
N ARG A 251 13.95 13.56 -17.71
CA ARG A 251 13.58 14.97 -17.88
C ARG A 251 12.46 15.05 -18.91
#